data_AF-A0A931W6J1-F1
#
_entry.id   AF-A0A931W6J1-F1
#
_cell.length_a   1.000
_cell.length_b   1.000
_cell.length_c   1.000
_cell.angle_alpha   90.00
_cell.angle_beta   90.00
_cell.angle_gamma   90.00
#
_symmetry.space_group_name_H-M   'P 1'
#
loop_
_entity.id
_entity.type
_entity.pdbx_description
1 polymer ?
#
loop_
_entity_poly.entity_id
_entity_poly.type
_entity_poly.pdbx_seq_one_letter_code
_entity_poly.pdbx_strand_id
1 'polypeptide(L)'
;MPNETSVEEQNIHDFLPVEMADYIKALETKHFGNGESSIGSRFLDVGSLEDLLTLAISQRGGLSGDDRTKLIEMGVPETALLSQCRYLTVETPGEVGITKVSELPPPTPIEVVRTKPNTPCSLVYRSTDFPKTNLGLIIIGPNQKQKPEAPEPSTKEVVWTVHPGPPIRPASEDIWPENSTITAQEVVTKLGSEVYVNVAQPRHS
;
A
#
# COMPACT_ATOMS: atom_id res chain seq x y z
N MET A 1 38.06 16.60 -18.02
CA MET A 1 37.03 15.99 -18.88
C MET A 1 36.05 15.30 -17.95
N PRO A 2 34.80 15.77 -17.81
CA PRO A 2 33.82 15.08 -16.99
C PRO A 2 33.34 13.83 -17.73
N ASN A 3 33.33 12.69 -17.03
CA ASN A 3 32.72 11.46 -17.50
C ASN A 3 31.21 11.68 -17.57
N GLU A 4 30.67 11.76 -18.79
CA GLU A 4 29.25 11.59 -19.07
C GLU A 4 28.89 10.15 -18.72
N THR A 5 28.45 9.94 -17.48
CA THR A 5 27.74 8.71 -17.14
C THR A 5 26.36 8.86 -17.80
N SER A 6 26.18 8.20 -18.93
CA SER A 6 24.89 8.12 -19.60
C SER A 6 23.86 7.63 -18.59
N VAL A 7 22.90 8.48 -18.24
CA VAL A 7 21.67 8.02 -17.59
C VAL A 7 21.00 7.14 -18.63
N GLU A 8 21.03 5.82 -18.44
CA GLU A 8 20.17 4.93 -19.24
C GLU A 8 18.74 5.46 -19.10
N GLU A 9 18.12 5.84 -20.22
CA GLU A 9 16.71 6.19 -20.25
C GLU A 9 15.91 4.97 -19.82
N GLN A 10 15.58 4.90 -18.53
CA GLN A 10 14.73 3.84 -18.00
C GLN A 10 13.32 4.03 -18.54
N ASN A 11 12.87 3.07 -19.33
CA ASN A 11 11.53 3.09 -19.88
C ASN A 11 10.55 2.56 -18.83
N ILE A 12 9.59 3.40 -18.42
CA ILE A 12 8.52 3.03 -17.48
C ILE A 12 7.80 1.75 -17.93
N HIS A 13 7.67 1.54 -19.24
CA HIS A 13 7.01 0.36 -19.81
C HIS A 13 7.74 -0.96 -19.52
N ASP A 14 9.03 -0.93 -19.17
CA ASP A 14 9.76 -2.14 -18.76
C ASP A 14 9.23 -2.71 -17.44
N PHE A 15 8.65 -1.86 -16.58
CA PHE A 15 8.06 -2.23 -15.30
C PHE A 15 6.55 -2.47 -15.35
N LEU A 16 5.91 -2.20 -16.50
CA LEU A 16 4.47 -2.28 -16.73
C LEU A 16 4.16 -3.19 -17.93
N PRO A 17 4.39 -4.51 -17.83
CA PRO A 17 4.19 -5.41 -18.94
C PRO A 17 2.73 -5.50 -19.36
N VAL A 18 2.50 -5.64 -20.67
CA VAL A 18 1.16 -5.71 -21.26
C VAL A 18 0.35 -6.89 -20.70
N GLU A 19 1.02 -7.98 -20.33
CA GLU A 19 0.36 -9.15 -19.71
C GLU A 19 -0.33 -8.82 -18.37
N MET A 20 0.04 -7.72 -17.71
CA MET A 20 -0.51 -7.27 -16.44
C MET A 20 -1.51 -6.10 -16.60
N ALA A 21 -1.95 -5.77 -17.82
CA ALA A 21 -2.80 -4.60 -18.09
C ALA A 21 -4.07 -4.54 -17.21
N ASP A 22 -4.79 -5.66 -17.04
CA ASP A 22 -5.99 -5.71 -16.20
C ASP A 22 -5.68 -5.47 -14.72
N TYR A 23 -4.54 -5.99 -14.24
CA TYR A 23 -4.07 -5.78 -12.88
C TYR A 23 -3.68 -4.31 -12.65
N ILE A 24 -2.93 -3.72 -13.59
CA ILE A 24 -2.53 -2.31 -13.56
C ILE A 24 -3.76 -1.41 -13.55
N LYS A 25 -4.77 -1.70 -14.39
CA LYS A 25 -6.04 -0.96 -14.40
C LYS A 25 -6.79 -1.03 -13.07
N ALA A 26 -6.77 -2.18 -12.40
CA ALA A 26 -7.36 -2.32 -11.06
C ALA A 26 -6.59 -1.50 -10.01
N LEU A 27 -5.25 -1.48 -10.09
CA LEU A 27 -4.39 -0.65 -9.24
C LEU A 27 -4.65 0.84 -9.46
N GLU A 28 -4.74 1.26 -10.72
CA GLU A 28 -5.10 2.61 -11.14
C GLU A 28 -6.44 3.05 -10.54
N THR A 29 -7.48 2.25 -10.78
CA THR A 29 -8.83 2.53 -10.26
C THR A 29 -8.84 2.68 -8.74
N LYS A 30 -8.05 1.86 -8.04
CA LYS A 30 -8.02 1.85 -6.57
C LYS A 30 -7.34 3.07 -5.98
N HIS A 31 -6.17 3.45 -6.49
CA HIS A 31 -5.29 4.44 -5.84
C HIS A 31 -5.34 5.83 -6.49
N PHE A 32 -5.89 5.93 -7.70
CA PHE A 32 -5.95 7.16 -8.50
C PHE A 32 -7.37 7.48 -9.00
N GLY A 33 -8.32 6.55 -8.86
CA GLY A 33 -9.71 6.77 -9.25
C GLY A 33 -10.44 7.79 -8.36
N ASN A 34 -11.54 8.33 -8.89
CA ASN A 34 -12.38 9.35 -8.24
C ASN A 34 -13.24 8.79 -7.09
N GLY A 35 -12.61 8.31 -6.01
CA GLY A 35 -13.09 8.30 -4.61
C GLY A 35 -14.45 7.70 -4.21
N GLU A 36 -15.36 7.35 -5.13
CA GLU A 36 -16.73 6.91 -4.82
C GLU A 36 -16.82 5.40 -4.54
N SER A 37 -15.81 4.63 -4.90
CA SER A 37 -15.82 3.16 -4.80
C SER A 37 -14.58 2.55 -4.14
N SER A 38 -13.51 3.32 -3.92
CA SER A 38 -12.26 2.78 -3.40
C SER A 38 -12.21 2.84 -1.87
N ILE A 39 -12.45 1.69 -1.24
CA ILE A 39 -11.96 1.46 0.12
C ILE A 39 -10.43 1.51 0.07
N GLY A 40 -9.83 2.45 0.80
CA GLY A 40 -8.42 2.43 1.09
C GLY A 40 -7.67 3.72 0.70
N SER A 41 -6.35 3.58 0.60
CA SER A 41 -5.42 4.68 0.40
C SER A 41 -5.49 5.28 -1.02
N ARG A 42 -5.36 6.60 -1.19
CA ARG A 42 -5.36 7.28 -2.51
C ARG A 42 -4.34 8.41 -2.61
N PHE A 43 -3.77 8.60 -3.79
CA PHE A 43 -2.93 9.76 -4.07
C PHE A 43 -3.79 11.01 -4.28
N LEU A 44 -3.28 12.18 -3.91
CA LEU A 44 -4.00 13.45 -4.04
C LEU A 44 -3.48 14.32 -5.18
N ASP A 45 -2.16 14.34 -5.42
CA ASP A 45 -1.54 15.21 -6.43
C ASP A 45 -1.12 14.48 -7.71
N VAL A 46 -1.07 13.15 -7.65
CA VAL A 46 -0.66 12.31 -8.78
C VAL A 46 -1.89 11.59 -9.33
N GLY A 47 -2.11 11.68 -10.65
CA GLY A 47 -3.35 11.23 -11.30
C GLY A 47 -3.30 9.82 -11.90
N SER A 48 -2.13 9.21 -11.99
CA SER A 48 -1.94 7.89 -12.61
C SER A 48 -0.72 7.16 -12.08
N LEU A 49 -0.61 5.87 -12.39
CA LEU A 49 0.60 5.10 -12.09
C LEU A 49 1.81 5.63 -12.88
N GLU A 50 1.61 6.03 -14.14
CA GLU A 50 2.67 6.57 -14.98
C GLU A 50 3.22 7.90 -14.42
N ASP A 51 2.34 8.79 -13.95
CA ASP A 51 2.76 10.04 -13.31
C ASP A 51 3.55 9.76 -12.03
N LEU A 52 3.17 8.75 -11.25
CA LEU A 52 3.89 8.36 -10.03
C LEU A 52 5.30 7.85 -10.35
N LEU A 53 5.44 7.01 -11.37
CA LEU A 53 6.73 6.48 -11.80
C LEU A 53 7.62 7.59 -12.39
N THR A 54 7.04 8.52 -13.15
CA THR A 54 7.72 9.71 -13.67
C THR A 54 8.22 10.60 -12.51
N LEU A 55 7.38 10.82 -11.50
CA LEU A 55 7.75 11.57 -10.31
C LEU A 55 8.88 10.87 -9.55
N ALA A 56 8.84 9.54 -9.41
CA ALA A 56 9.90 8.77 -8.79
C ALA A 56 11.24 8.92 -9.54
N ILE A 57 11.22 8.85 -10.88
CA ILE A 57 12.41 9.10 -11.72
C ILE A 57 12.94 10.52 -11.49
N SER A 58 12.07 11.52 -11.48
CA SER A 58 12.46 12.92 -11.26
C SER A 58 13.08 13.17 -9.87
N GLN A 59 12.55 12.54 -8.81
CA GLN A 59 13.03 12.75 -7.44
C GLN A 59 14.29 11.92 -7.11
N ARG A 60 14.40 10.71 -7.68
CA ARG A 60 15.44 9.72 -7.32
C ARG A 60 16.52 9.57 -8.38
N GLY A 61 16.33 10.11 -9.58
CA GLY A 61 17.18 9.88 -10.74
C GLY A 61 16.93 8.54 -11.45
N GLY A 62 15.91 7.77 -11.04
CA GLY A 62 15.53 6.49 -11.64
C GLY A 62 14.65 5.61 -10.75
N LEU A 63 14.33 4.41 -11.25
CA LEU A 63 13.56 3.34 -10.59
C LEU A 63 14.44 2.23 -10.01
N SER A 64 15.76 2.37 -10.10
CA SER A 64 16.72 1.49 -9.41
C SER A 64 16.79 1.76 -7.91
N GLY A 65 17.48 0.89 -7.16
CA GLY A 65 17.68 1.00 -5.71
C GLY A 65 16.57 0.38 -4.85
N ASP A 66 16.78 0.34 -3.54
CA ASP A 66 15.80 -0.15 -2.56
C ASP A 66 15.84 0.74 -1.30
N ASP A 67 14.75 1.44 -1.04
CA ASP A 67 14.57 2.37 0.06
C ASP A 67 14.12 1.64 1.36
N ARG A 68 14.27 0.31 1.41
CA ARG A 68 13.97 -0.52 2.60
C ARG A 68 14.57 0.03 3.89
N THR A 69 15.85 0.41 3.89
CA THR A 69 16.52 0.97 5.08
C THR A 69 15.82 2.25 5.55
N LYS A 70 15.49 3.15 4.62
CA LYS A 70 14.75 4.39 4.91
C LYS A 70 13.38 4.08 5.53
N LEU A 71 12.66 3.08 5.01
CA LEU A 71 11.38 2.67 5.59
C LEU A 71 11.52 2.13 7.02
N ILE A 72 12.56 1.34 7.30
CA ILE A 72 12.84 0.85 8.66
C ILE A 72 13.18 2.00 9.60
N GLU A 73 13.97 2.98 9.16
CA GLU A 73 14.27 4.20 9.92
C GLU A 73 13.02 5.04 10.20
N MET A 74 12.02 4.99 9.31
CA MET A 74 10.69 5.60 9.51
C MET A 74 9.78 4.79 10.45
N GLY A 75 10.26 3.67 11.01
CA GLY A 75 9.53 2.84 11.97
C GLY A 75 8.72 1.70 11.35
N VAL A 76 8.89 1.41 10.06
CA VAL A 76 8.23 0.26 9.44
C VAL A 76 8.89 -1.04 9.93
N PRO A 77 8.11 -2.00 10.49
CA PRO A 77 8.68 -3.25 10.94
C PRO A 77 9.20 -4.07 9.75
N GLU A 78 10.40 -4.64 9.88
CA GLU A 78 11.02 -5.44 8.82
C GLU A 78 10.15 -6.61 8.37
N THR A 79 9.36 -7.19 9.28
CA THR A 79 8.41 -8.26 9.00
C THR A 79 7.28 -7.87 8.04
N ALA A 80 7.02 -6.57 7.85
CA ALA A 80 6.08 -6.08 6.86
C ALA A 80 6.68 -6.00 5.44
N LEU A 81 8.01 -6.05 5.31
CA LEU A 81 8.74 -5.88 4.06
C LEU A 81 9.14 -7.23 3.45
N LEU A 82 8.51 -7.57 2.31
CA LEU A 82 8.78 -8.80 1.55
C LEU A 82 10.23 -8.80 1.05
N SER A 83 10.97 -9.87 1.34
CA SER A 83 12.41 -9.97 1.01
C SER A 83 12.68 -9.97 -0.49
N GLN A 84 11.74 -10.46 -1.31
CA GLN A 84 11.87 -10.51 -2.78
C GLN A 84 11.46 -9.21 -3.49
N CYS A 85 11.10 -8.15 -2.75
CA CYS A 85 10.67 -6.89 -3.32
C CYS A 85 11.67 -5.77 -3.01
N ARG A 86 11.75 -4.81 -3.93
CA ARG A 86 12.35 -3.50 -3.70
C ARG A 86 11.25 -2.48 -3.43
N TYR A 87 11.60 -1.48 -2.64
CA TYR A 87 10.70 -0.41 -2.22
C TYR A 87 11.26 0.91 -2.71
N LEU A 88 10.44 1.73 -3.37
CA LEU A 88 10.81 3.09 -3.74
C LEU A 88 9.87 4.07 -3.04
N THR A 89 10.45 5.04 -2.36
CA THR A 89 9.74 6.13 -1.70
C THR A 89 9.67 7.35 -2.62
N VAL A 90 8.51 7.96 -2.70
CA VAL A 90 8.25 9.17 -3.49
C VAL A 90 7.59 10.19 -2.58
N GLU A 91 8.04 11.44 -2.60
CA GLU A 91 7.39 12.52 -1.86
C GLU A 91 6.17 13.00 -2.65
N THR A 92 4.98 12.64 -2.17
CA THR A 92 3.71 13.01 -2.79
C THR A 92 2.56 12.90 -1.76
N PRO A 93 1.63 13.88 -1.72
CA PRO A 93 0.53 13.83 -0.78
C PRO A 93 -0.48 12.74 -1.13
N GLY A 94 -1.01 12.13 -0.08
CA GLY A 94 -1.99 11.05 -0.16
C GLY A 94 -2.84 10.95 1.08
N GLU A 95 -3.90 10.16 0.96
CA GLU A 95 -4.71 9.66 2.06
C GLU A 95 -4.43 8.18 2.29
N VAL A 96 -4.31 7.79 3.54
CA VAL A 96 -3.98 6.43 3.94
C VAL A 96 -5.25 5.73 4.42
N GLY A 97 -5.54 4.57 3.84
CA GLY A 97 -6.70 3.74 4.15
C GLY A 97 -6.58 2.90 5.42
N ILE A 98 -5.67 3.26 6.32
CA ILE A 98 -5.47 2.62 7.61
C ILE A 98 -5.18 3.68 8.67
N THR A 99 -5.57 3.40 9.90
CA THR A 99 -5.27 4.24 11.06
C THR A 99 -4.90 3.39 12.26
N LYS A 100 -4.08 3.93 13.15
CA LYS A 100 -3.68 3.23 14.37
C LYS A 100 -4.81 3.32 15.39
N VAL A 101 -5.20 2.19 15.97
CA VAL A 101 -6.36 2.15 16.86
C VAL A 101 -6.17 2.99 18.13
N SER A 102 -4.93 3.17 18.60
CA SER A 102 -4.61 4.00 19.75
C SER A 102 -4.81 5.50 19.50
N GLU A 103 -4.92 5.93 18.24
CA GLU A 103 -5.17 7.32 17.85
C GLU A 103 -6.68 7.65 17.81
N LEU A 104 -7.52 6.63 17.93
CA LEU A 104 -8.97 6.78 17.94
C LEU A 104 -9.49 6.98 19.37
N PRO A 105 -10.53 7.81 19.59
CA PRO A 105 -11.23 7.85 20.86
C PRO A 105 -11.68 6.44 21.30
N PRO A 106 -11.56 6.07 22.59
CA PRO A 106 -11.93 4.74 23.08
C PRO A 106 -13.33 4.23 22.67
N PRO A 107 -14.40 5.05 22.66
CA PRO A 107 -15.73 4.59 22.27
C PRO A 107 -15.97 4.54 20.75
N THR A 108 -14.96 4.83 19.92
CA THR A 108 -15.08 4.85 18.45
C THR A 108 -15.55 3.48 17.95
N PRO A 109 -16.65 3.42 17.17
CA PRO A 109 -17.14 2.16 16.63
C PRO A 109 -16.24 1.64 15.50
N ILE A 110 -15.97 0.34 15.54
CA ILE A 110 -15.19 -0.42 14.56
C ILE A 110 -16.08 -1.58 14.07
N GLU A 111 -16.32 -1.64 12.76
CA GLU A 111 -17.05 -2.72 12.11
C GLU A 111 -16.14 -3.93 11.91
N VAL A 112 -16.67 -5.13 12.16
CA VAL A 112 -16.01 -6.40 11.88
C VAL A 112 -16.57 -6.96 10.57
N VAL A 113 -15.81 -6.90 9.48
CA VAL A 113 -16.30 -7.19 8.13
C VAL A 113 -15.44 -8.25 7.44
N ARG A 114 -16.07 -9.32 6.93
CA ARG A 114 -15.39 -10.27 6.05
C ARG A 114 -15.41 -9.76 4.62
N THR A 115 -14.26 -9.33 4.12
CA THR A 115 -14.14 -8.79 2.76
C THR A 115 -14.03 -9.88 1.69
N LYS A 116 -13.60 -11.10 2.05
CA LYS A 116 -13.50 -12.25 1.14
C LYS A 116 -13.89 -13.57 1.85
N PRO A 117 -14.56 -14.52 1.16
CA PRO A 117 -14.84 -15.84 1.72
C PRO A 117 -13.58 -16.54 2.21
N ASN A 118 -13.68 -17.26 3.33
CA ASN A 118 -12.57 -18.05 3.93
C ASN A 118 -11.31 -17.24 4.29
N THR A 119 -11.44 -15.92 4.49
CA THR A 119 -10.34 -15.05 5.00
C THR A 119 -10.74 -14.40 6.31
N PRO A 120 -9.81 -14.15 7.25
CA PRO A 120 -10.14 -13.51 8.52
C PRO A 120 -10.89 -12.19 8.37
N CYS A 121 -11.76 -11.86 9.33
CA CYS A 121 -12.46 -10.58 9.34
C CYS A 121 -11.48 -9.39 9.38
N SER A 122 -11.82 -8.34 8.66
CA SER A 122 -11.14 -7.04 8.69
C SER A 122 -11.82 -6.13 9.69
N LEU A 123 -11.01 -5.37 10.44
CA LEU A 123 -11.50 -4.29 11.29
C LEU A 123 -11.59 -2.99 10.48
N VAL A 124 -12.75 -2.34 10.49
CA VAL A 124 -13.04 -1.18 9.65
C VAL A 124 -13.59 -0.02 10.49
N TYR A 125 -12.86 1.08 10.50
CA TYR A 125 -13.32 2.38 10.99
C TYR A 125 -13.93 3.18 9.84
N ARG A 126 -15.16 3.67 10.01
CA ARG A 126 -15.85 4.50 9.01
C ARG A 126 -15.59 5.98 9.27
N SER A 127 -14.96 6.66 8.33
CA SER A 127 -14.63 8.09 8.43
C SER A 127 -14.59 8.76 7.07
N THR A 128 -14.92 10.06 7.05
CA THR A 128 -14.62 10.96 5.91
C THR A 128 -13.21 11.54 6.00
N ASP A 129 -12.64 11.56 7.21
CA ASP A 129 -11.33 12.11 7.49
C ASP A 129 -10.30 10.98 7.48
N PHE A 130 -9.68 10.76 6.33
CA PHE A 130 -8.60 9.79 6.15
C PHE A 130 -7.28 10.40 6.65
N PRO A 131 -6.43 9.61 7.35
CA PRO A 131 -5.08 10.04 7.68
C PRO A 131 -4.31 10.52 6.45
N LYS A 132 -3.61 11.64 6.59
CA LYS A 132 -2.82 12.23 5.50
C LYS A 132 -1.36 11.78 5.58
N THR A 133 -0.71 11.70 4.44
CA THR A 133 0.72 11.40 4.31
C THR A 133 1.31 12.19 3.16
N ASN A 134 2.62 12.41 3.18
CA ASN A 134 3.41 12.93 2.05
C ASN A 134 4.32 11.86 1.44
N LEU A 135 4.08 10.59 1.76
CA LEU A 135 4.83 9.45 1.26
C LEU A 135 3.98 8.67 0.26
N GLY A 136 4.49 8.51 -0.95
CA GLY A 136 4.10 7.47 -1.90
C GLY A 136 5.07 6.30 -1.85
N LEU A 137 4.54 5.09 -2.00
CA LEU A 137 5.32 3.87 -2.05
C LEU A 137 5.06 3.12 -3.36
N ILE A 138 6.15 2.74 -4.03
CA ILE A 138 6.15 1.83 -5.17
C ILE A 138 6.84 0.53 -4.71
N ILE A 139 6.16 -0.59 -4.89
CA ILE A 139 6.70 -1.92 -4.58
C ILE A 139 6.96 -2.64 -5.89
N ILE A 140 8.23 -2.95 -6.14
CA ILE A 140 8.71 -3.65 -7.33
C ILE A 140 9.12 -5.06 -6.92
N GLY A 141 8.73 -6.06 -7.70
CA GLY A 141 9.09 -7.46 -7.45
C GLY A 141 9.24 -8.24 -8.75
N PRO A 142 9.59 -9.54 -8.68
CA PRO A 142 9.77 -10.35 -9.87
C PRO A 142 8.45 -10.54 -10.63
N ASN A 143 8.49 -10.51 -11.96
CA ASN A 143 7.32 -10.71 -12.84
C ASN A 143 6.65 -12.08 -12.61
N GLN A 144 7.43 -13.09 -12.25
CA GLN A 144 6.91 -14.41 -11.94
C GLN A 144 7.27 -14.76 -10.49
N LYS A 145 6.25 -15.16 -9.71
CA LYS A 145 6.49 -15.87 -8.45
C LYS A 145 7.32 -17.10 -8.76
N GLN A 146 8.43 -17.27 -8.05
CA GLN A 146 9.30 -18.44 -8.17
C GLN A 146 8.44 -19.69 -7.97
N LYS A 147 8.19 -20.43 -9.05
CA LYS A 147 7.55 -21.75 -8.95
C LYS A 147 8.59 -22.69 -8.32
N PRO A 148 8.19 -23.66 -7.48
CA PRO A 148 9.13 -24.64 -6.90
C PRO A 148 9.98 -25.36 -7.94
N GLU A 149 9.51 -25.41 -9.18
CA GLU A 149 10.07 -26.15 -10.30
C GLU A 149 10.85 -25.27 -11.30
N ALA A 150 10.86 -23.95 -11.11
CA ALA A 150 11.61 -23.03 -11.97
C ALA A 150 13.06 -22.91 -11.45
N PRO A 151 14.08 -23.19 -12.29
CA PRO A 151 15.47 -23.22 -11.86
C PRO A 151 15.98 -21.86 -11.37
N GLU A 152 15.41 -20.75 -11.86
CA GLU A 152 15.72 -19.39 -11.38
C GLU A 152 14.48 -18.49 -11.40
N PRO A 153 14.34 -17.55 -10.45
CA PRO A 153 13.27 -16.55 -10.49
C PRO A 153 13.41 -15.68 -11.75
N SER A 154 12.29 -15.19 -12.28
CA SER A 154 12.33 -14.24 -13.39
C SER A 154 13.17 -13.02 -12.98
N THR A 155 14.19 -12.69 -13.78
CA THR A 155 15.02 -11.49 -13.59
C THR A 155 14.31 -10.20 -14.00
N LYS A 156 13.14 -10.31 -14.65
CA LYS A 156 12.32 -9.15 -15.00
C LYS A 156 11.54 -8.70 -13.78
N GLU A 157 11.71 -7.43 -13.44
CA GLU A 157 11.00 -6.78 -12.35
C GLU A 157 9.78 -6.03 -12.88
N VAL A 158 8.70 -6.01 -12.10
CA VAL A 158 7.45 -5.33 -12.43
C VAL A 158 6.90 -4.62 -11.21
N VAL A 159 6.08 -3.59 -11.42
CA VAL A 159 5.34 -2.97 -10.33
C VAL A 159 4.34 -3.98 -9.78
N TRP A 160 4.55 -4.41 -8.53
CA TRP A 160 3.64 -5.29 -7.82
C TRP A 160 2.47 -4.51 -7.22
N THR A 161 2.69 -3.32 -6.68
CA THR A 161 1.64 -2.44 -6.18
C THR A 161 2.21 -1.04 -5.93
N VAL A 162 1.33 -0.06 -5.83
CA VAL A 162 1.63 1.28 -5.31
C VAL A 162 0.58 1.67 -4.30
N HIS A 163 0.93 2.50 -3.32
CA HIS A 163 -0.03 3.14 -2.43
C HIS A 163 0.64 4.30 -1.68
N PRO A 164 -0.12 5.30 -1.20
CA PRO A 164 0.44 6.25 -0.26
C PRO A 164 0.55 5.64 1.14
N GLY A 165 1.51 6.14 1.90
CA GLY A 165 1.83 5.73 3.27
C GLY A 165 2.78 4.54 3.33
N PRO A 166 3.30 4.25 4.54
CA PRO A 166 4.17 3.10 4.76
C PRO A 166 3.45 1.76 4.52
N PRO A 167 4.16 0.67 4.21
CA PRO A 167 3.57 -0.64 3.95
C PRO A 167 3.18 -1.34 5.25
N ILE A 168 2.24 -0.76 5.99
CA ILE A 168 1.71 -1.30 7.24
C ILE A 168 0.45 -2.11 6.93
N ARG A 169 0.34 -3.30 7.52
CA ARG A 169 -0.84 -4.16 7.35
C ARG A 169 -1.84 -3.88 8.46
N PRO A 170 -3.13 -3.66 8.15
CA PRO A 170 -4.17 -3.64 9.16
C PRO A 170 -4.37 -5.05 9.74
N ALA A 171 -4.87 -5.12 10.96
CA ALA A 171 -5.22 -6.38 11.60
C ALA A 171 -6.35 -7.08 10.85
N SER A 172 -6.20 -8.40 10.70
CA SER A 172 -7.21 -9.29 10.14
C SER A 172 -7.30 -10.54 11.01
N GLU A 173 -8.34 -10.65 11.83
CA GLU A 173 -8.51 -11.74 12.79
C GLU A 173 -9.99 -12.13 12.97
N ASP A 174 -10.26 -13.42 13.15
CA ASP A 174 -11.60 -13.96 13.46
C ASP A 174 -11.83 -14.04 14.99
N ILE A 175 -11.49 -12.97 15.71
CA ILE A 175 -11.72 -12.89 17.17
C ILE A 175 -13.18 -12.54 17.48
N TRP A 176 -13.75 -11.64 16.68
CA TRP A 176 -15.10 -11.13 16.88
C TRP A 176 -16.04 -11.67 15.80
N PRO A 177 -17.35 -11.79 16.10
CA PRO A 177 -18.33 -12.23 15.11
C PRO A 177 -18.37 -11.30 13.89
N GLU A 178 -18.49 -11.89 12.70
CA GLU A 178 -18.71 -11.13 11.48
C GLU A 178 -19.99 -10.29 11.59
N ASN A 179 -19.97 -9.07 11.04
CA ASN A 179 -21.04 -8.07 11.08
C ASN A 179 -21.35 -7.52 12.48
N SER A 180 -20.49 -7.76 13.48
CA SER A 180 -20.56 -7.07 14.76
C SER A 180 -19.91 -5.69 14.70
N THR A 181 -20.25 -4.86 15.69
CA THR A 181 -19.59 -3.59 15.96
C THR A 181 -18.95 -3.66 17.33
N ILE A 182 -17.66 -3.35 17.39
CA ILE A 182 -16.87 -3.26 18.62
C ILE A 182 -16.32 -1.84 18.78
N THR A 183 -15.67 -1.56 19.88
CA THR A 183 -15.03 -0.27 20.14
C THR A 183 -13.52 -0.33 19.94
N ALA A 184 -12.90 0.83 19.66
CA ALA A 184 -11.44 0.95 19.63
C ALA A 184 -10.78 0.46 20.94
N GLN A 185 -11.42 0.71 22.09
CA GLN A 185 -10.96 0.21 23.39
C GLN A 185 -10.92 -1.33 23.46
N GLU A 186 -11.93 -2.01 22.92
CA GLU A 186 -11.97 -3.48 22.88
C GLU A 186 -10.85 -4.04 21.99
N VAL A 187 -10.57 -3.40 20.86
CA VAL A 187 -9.45 -3.76 19.99
C VAL A 187 -8.12 -3.60 20.74
N VAL A 188 -7.88 -2.45 21.38
CA VAL A 188 -6.65 -2.21 22.17
C VAL A 188 -6.50 -3.24 23.29
N THR A 189 -7.58 -3.55 23.99
CA THR A 189 -7.57 -4.50 25.10
C THR A 189 -7.22 -5.92 24.63
N LYS A 190 -7.62 -6.28 23.41
CA LYS A 190 -7.49 -7.64 22.90
C LYS A 190 -6.23 -7.87 22.07
N LEU A 191 -5.81 -6.87 21.29
CA LEU A 191 -4.73 -6.97 20.31
C LEU A 191 -3.54 -6.03 20.61
N GLY A 192 -3.69 -5.09 21.55
CA GLY A 192 -2.67 -4.09 21.88
C GLY A 192 -2.85 -2.74 21.17
N SER A 193 -2.05 -1.76 21.57
CA SER A 193 -2.13 -0.38 21.04
C SER A 193 -1.51 -0.19 19.66
N GLU A 194 -0.58 -1.07 19.26
CA GLU A 194 0.18 -0.98 18.02
C GLU A 194 -0.54 -1.62 16.82
N VAL A 195 -1.87 -1.60 16.85
CA VAL A 195 -2.73 -2.27 15.86
C VAL A 195 -3.30 -1.23 14.90
N TYR A 196 -3.29 -1.56 13.61
CA TYR A 196 -3.89 -0.73 12.57
C TYR A 196 -5.22 -1.32 12.12
N VAL A 197 -6.21 -0.47 11.88
CA VAL A 197 -7.52 -0.83 11.34
C VAL A 197 -7.72 -0.14 10.00
N ASN A 198 -8.56 -0.72 9.12
CA ASN A 198 -8.88 -0.11 7.83
C ASN A 198 -9.73 1.14 8.04
N VAL A 199 -9.51 2.16 7.22
CA VAL A 199 -10.38 3.33 7.12
C VAL A 199 -11.17 3.22 5.82
N ALA A 200 -12.48 3.40 5.91
CA ALA A 200 -13.36 3.37 4.75
C ALA A 200 -14.39 4.50 4.85
N GLN A 201 -14.87 4.98 3.70
CA GLN A 201 -15.95 5.96 3.69
C GLN A 201 -17.22 5.39 4.35
N PRO A 202 -18.06 6.26 4.97
CA PRO A 202 -19.38 5.89 5.45
C PRO A 202 -20.21 5.26 4.32
N ARG A 203 -21.04 4.27 4.63
CA ARG A 203 -22.00 3.75 3.65
C ARG A 203 -23.09 4.82 3.45
N HIS A 204 -23.31 5.26 2.22
CA HIS A 204 -24.50 6.06 1.91
C HIS A 204 -25.74 5.17 2.14
N SER A 205 -26.59 5.59 3.08
CA SER A 205 -27.91 5.03 3.33
C SER A 205 -28.90 5.46 2.25
#